data_AF-A0A817DB66-F1
#
_entry.id   AF-A0A817DB66-F1
#
_cell.length_a   1.000
_cell.length_b   1.000
_cell.length_c   1.000
_cell.angle_alpha   90.00
_cell.angle_beta   90.00
_cell.angle_gamma   90.00
#
_symmetry.space_group_name_H-M   'P 1'
#
loop_
_entity.id
_entity.type
_entity.pdbx_description
1 polymer ?
#
loop_
_entity_poly.entity_id
_entity_poly.type
_entity_poly.pdbx_seq_one_letter_code
_entity_poly.pdbx_strand_id
1 'polypeptide(L)'
;MLCFINNIYLLSCFKCMTTNFLNDTCSDPFNSIDNRYEHECQATIKGKNGLFPARFCVKISGIIVDIDRKLNRSLIHKNLYLRTCITENIMSSTRASDSTGNFRLKNFADITGSIKMQGTITLCTTDGCNHANFQTTHIWTILCSFFFLITYK
;
A
#
# COMPACT_ATOMS: atom_id res chain seq x y z
N MET A 1 21.04 -36.48 9.45
CA MET A 1 20.33 -35.66 8.45
C MET A 1 19.18 -34.97 9.18
N LEU A 2 19.42 -33.77 9.72
CA LEU A 2 18.39 -32.99 10.42
C LEU A 2 17.59 -32.22 9.39
N CYS A 3 16.31 -32.58 9.23
CA CYS A 3 15.38 -31.84 8.40
C CYS A 3 15.03 -30.55 9.15
N PHE A 4 15.61 -29.42 8.75
CA PHE A 4 15.12 -28.12 9.21
C PHE A 4 13.74 -27.92 8.62
N ILE A 5 12.71 -27.99 9.45
CA ILE A 5 11.37 -27.52 9.11
C ILE A 5 11.50 -26.00 9.02
N ASN A 6 11.81 -25.48 7.85
CA ASN A 6 11.70 -24.05 7.58
C ASN A 6 10.21 -23.73 7.72
N ASN A 7 9.82 -23.05 8.80
CA ASN A 7 8.50 -22.43 8.87
C ASN A 7 8.41 -21.46 7.68
N ILE A 8 7.63 -21.84 6.67
CA ILE A 8 7.32 -20.97 5.55
C ILE A 8 6.28 -19.99 6.07
N TYR A 9 6.72 -18.83 6.53
CA TYR A 9 5.81 -17.74 6.88
C TYR A 9 5.30 -17.10 5.58
N LEU A 10 3.98 -17.10 5.41
CA LEU A 10 3.34 -16.35 4.34
C LEU A 10 3.26 -14.87 4.72
N LEU A 11 3.41 -14.00 3.73
CA LEU A 11 3.39 -12.56 3.90
C LEU A 11 2.03 -12.10 4.45
N SER A 12 2.05 -11.32 5.52
CA SER A 12 0.86 -10.72 6.12
C SER A 12 0.79 -9.23 5.78
N CYS A 13 -0.36 -8.75 5.30
CA CYS A 13 -0.50 -7.35 4.83
C CYS A 13 -1.74 -6.69 5.42
N PHE A 14 -1.74 -5.36 5.49
CA PHE A 14 -2.97 -4.62 5.70
C PHE A 14 -3.81 -4.63 4.41
N LYS A 15 -5.11 -4.89 4.54
CA LYS A 15 -6.11 -4.75 3.51
C LYS A 15 -7.10 -3.67 3.88
N CYS A 16 -7.27 -2.71 2.99
CA CYS A 16 -8.33 -1.70 3.07
C CYS A 16 -8.59 -1.11 1.69
N MET A 17 -9.77 -0.56 1.50
CA MET A 17 -10.13 0.14 0.28
C MET A 17 -11.10 1.26 0.62
N THR A 18 -10.93 2.43 0.02
CA THR A 18 -11.92 3.52 0.14
C THR A 18 -13.25 3.06 -0.47
N THR A 19 -14.25 2.81 0.38
CA THR A 19 -15.63 2.48 0.00
C THR A 19 -16.56 3.68 0.14
N ASN A 20 -16.25 4.61 1.05
CA ASN A 20 -17.00 5.83 1.28
C ASN A 20 -16.09 7.07 1.28
N PHE A 21 -16.23 7.92 0.27
CA PHE A 21 -15.42 9.14 0.10
C PHE A 21 -15.81 10.29 1.05
N LEU A 22 -16.87 10.15 1.85
CA LEU A 22 -17.26 11.12 2.88
C LEU A 22 -16.72 10.73 4.26
N ASN A 23 -16.47 9.44 4.49
CA ASN A 23 -15.97 8.91 5.75
C ASN A 23 -14.94 7.82 5.46
N ASP A 24 -13.78 8.21 4.92
CA ASP A 24 -12.73 7.28 4.52
C ASP A 24 -11.84 6.92 5.70
N THR A 25 -12.02 5.70 6.17
CA THR A 25 -11.31 5.07 7.27
C THR A 25 -10.00 4.40 6.83
N CYS A 26 -9.84 4.07 5.54
CA CYS A 26 -8.63 3.45 4.98
C CYS A 26 -7.45 4.45 4.94
N SER A 27 -7.76 5.74 4.87
CA SER A 27 -6.79 6.83 5.04
C SER A 27 -6.17 6.85 6.44
N ASP A 28 -6.92 6.48 7.49
CA ASP A 28 -6.47 6.53 8.87
C ASP A 28 -5.72 5.25 9.23
N PRO A 29 -4.39 5.30 9.46
CA PRO A 29 -3.64 4.11 9.83
C PRO A 29 -3.97 3.52 11.19
N PHE A 30 -4.54 4.30 12.11
CA PHE A 30 -4.84 3.86 13.46
C PHE A 30 -6.26 3.31 13.59
N ASN A 31 -7.12 3.55 12.60
CA ASN A 31 -8.47 3.02 12.59
C ASN A 31 -8.48 1.56 12.10
N SER A 32 -8.67 0.63 13.03
CA SER A 32 -8.71 -0.81 12.78
C SER A 32 -10.02 -1.30 12.16
N ILE A 33 -11.06 -0.46 12.04
CA ILE A 33 -12.38 -0.87 11.51
C ILE A 33 -12.25 -1.35 10.06
N ASP A 34 -11.50 -0.64 9.22
CA ASP A 34 -11.34 -0.99 7.80
C ASP A 34 -9.89 -1.33 7.40
N ASN A 35 -8.90 -1.10 8.27
CA ASN A 35 -7.53 -1.58 8.09
C ASN A 35 -7.34 -2.98 8.67
N ARG A 36 -7.86 -3.99 7.97
CA ARG A 36 -7.73 -5.38 8.41
C ARG A 36 -6.32 -5.89 8.15
N TYR A 37 -5.64 -6.34 9.21
CA TYR A 37 -4.41 -7.11 9.06
C TYR A 37 -4.76 -8.54 8.66
N GLU A 38 -4.37 -8.95 7.46
CA GLU A 38 -4.60 -10.30 6.95
C GLU A 38 -3.32 -11.11 7.09
N HIS A 39 -3.39 -12.10 7.97
CA HIS A 39 -2.37 -13.13 8.10
C HIS A 39 -2.36 -14.02 6.88
N GLU A 40 -1.16 -14.44 6.45
CA GLU A 40 -0.97 -15.37 5.34
C GLU A 40 -1.69 -14.92 4.05
N CYS A 41 -1.49 -13.65 3.68
CA CYS A 41 -2.27 -12.97 2.67
C CYS A 41 -2.23 -13.70 1.32
N GLN A 42 -3.41 -13.86 0.72
CA GLN A 42 -3.58 -14.53 -0.57
C GLN A 42 -4.17 -13.58 -1.61
N ALA A 43 -3.75 -13.76 -2.86
CA ALA A 43 -4.23 -12.97 -3.99
C ALA A 43 -4.43 -13.84 -5.24
N THR A 44 -5.27 -13.36 -6.16
CA THR A 44 -5.48 -13.98 -7.45
C THR A 44 -4.33 -13.65 -8.41
N ILE A 45 -4.07 -14.54 -9.37
CA ILE A 45 -3.15 -14.29 -10.47
C ILE A 45 -3.97 -14.14 -11.75
N LYS A 46 -3.67 -13.12 -12.55
CA LYS A 46 -4.38 -12.90 -13.82
C LYS A 46 -4.26 -14.13 -14.72
N GLY A 47 -5.40 -14.67 -15.16
CA GLY A 47 -5.45 -15.85 -16.03
C GLY A 47 -5.26 -17.19 -15.31
N LYS A 48 -5.26 -17.21 -13.97
CA LYS A 48 -5.27 -18.45 -13.17
C LYS A 48 -6.47 -18.48 -12.24
N ASN A 49 -7.04 -19.67 -12.07
CA ASN A 49 -8.11 -19.91 -11.12
C ASN A 49 -7.54 -20.23 -9.74
N GLY A 50 -8.12 -19.64 -8.70
CA GLY A 50 -7.73 -19.87 -7.30
C GLY A 50 -6.96 -18.71 -6.67
N LEU A 51 -6.64 -18.90 -5.39
CA LEU A 51 -5.87 -17.98 -4.56
C LEU A 51 -4.45 -18.51 -4.38
N PHE A 52 -3.48 -17.59 -4.39
CA PHE A 52 -2.07 -17.91 -4.31
C PHE A 52 -1.41 -17.09 -3.20
N PRO A 53 -0.36 -17.63 -2.54
CA PRO A 53 0.42 -16.90 -1.55
C PRO A 53 0.93 -15.57 -2.13
N ALA A 54 0.57 -14.47 -1.49
CA ALA A 54 1.04 -13.16 -1.91
C ALA A 54 2.55 -13.02 -1.62
N ARG A 55 3.20 -12.20 -2.44
CA ARG A 55 4.65 -11.93 -2.35
C ARG A 55 4.97 -10.48 -2.04
N PHE A 56 3.98 -9.59 -2.23
CA PHE A 56 4.13 -8.16 -2.05
C PHE A 56 2.91 -7.59 -1.35
N CYS A 57 3.12 -6.71 -0.38
CA CYS A 57 2.10 -5.78 0.07
C CYS A 57 2.15 -4.54 -0.81
N VAL A 58 0.97 -4.00 -1.12
CA VAL A 58 0.79 -2.81 -1.94
C VAL A 58 0.06 -1.76 -1.12
N LYS A 59 0.49 -0.51 -1.29
CA LYS A 59 -0.27 0.67 -0.89
C LYS A 59 -0.41 1.59 -2.10
N ILE A 60 -1.63 2.01 -2.40
CA ILE A 60 -1.93 3.05 -3.38
C ILE A 60 -2.62 4.18 -2.63
N SER A 61 -2.14 5.40 -2.82
CA SER A 61 -2.76 6.60 -2.25
C SER A 61 -2.67 7.75 -3.25
N GLY A 62 -3.78 8.47 -3.46
CA GLY A 62 -3.78 9.60 -4.37
C GLY A 62 -5.14 10.28 -4.49
N ILE A 63 -5.24 11.17 -5.46
CA ILE A 63 -6.44 11.94 -5.77
C ILE A 63 -6.98 11.51 -7.13
N ILE A 64 -8.30 11.37 -7.22
CA ILE A 64 -8.99 11.12 -8.49
C ILE A 64 -8.98 12.39 -9.33
N VAL A 65 -8.35 12.32 -10.51
CA VAL A 65 -8.23 13.46 -11.42
C VAL A 65 -9.21 13.39 -12.60
N ASP A 66 -9.64 12.19 -12.96
CA ASP A 66 -10.59 11.96 -14.06
C ASP A 66 -11.23 10.57 -13.92
N ILE A 67 -12.43 10.40 -14.47
CA ILE A 67 -13.20 9.16 -14.39
C ILE A 67 -13.86 8.85 -15.73
N ASP A 68 -14.23 7.60 -15.95
CA ASP A 68 -15.04 7.23 -17.11
C ASP A 68 -16.37 8.01 -17.12
N ARG A 69 -16.87 8.37 -18.30
CA ARG A 69 -18.07 9.22 -18.47
C ARG A 69 -19.34 8.60 -17.90
N LYS A 70 -19.35 7.28 -17.73
CA LYS A 70 -20.47 6.51 -17.16
C LYS A 70 -20.51 6.57 -15.62
N LEU A 71 -19.48 7.11 -14.98
CA LEU A 71 -19.36 7.18 -13.53
C LEU A 71 -19.78 8.56 -12.99
N ASN A 72 -20.13 8.59 -11.70
CA ASN A 72 -20.53 9.82 -11.01
C ASN A 72 -19.33 10.79 -10.87
N ARG A 73 -19.39 11.95 -11.55
CA ARG A 73 -18.34 12.99 -11.52
C ARG A 73 -18.08 13.62 -10.16
N SER A 74 -18.97 13.42 -9.19
CA SER A 74 -18.76 13.83 -7.79
C SER A 74 -17.53 13.20 -7.14
N LEU A 75 -17.01 12.09 -7.71
CA LEU A 75 -15.79 11.42 -7.23
C LEU A 75 -14.49 12.16 -7.58
N ILE A 76 -14.50 13.09 -8.53
CA ILE A 76 -13.30 13.84 -8.91
C ILE A 76 -12.85 14.71 -7.71
N HIS A 77 -11.54 14.85 -7.52
CA HIS A 77 -10.88 15.48 -6.38
C HIS A 77 -11.07 14.77 -5.03
N LYS A 78 -11.63 13.55 -5.01
CA LYS A 78 -11.64 12.74 -3.80
C LYS A 78 -10.32 11.98 -3.64
N ASN A 79 -9.90 11.82 -2.38
CA ASN A 79 -8.80 10.93 -2.03
C ASN A 79 -9.25 9.48 -2.20
N LEU A 80 -8.33 8.63 -2.64
CA LEU A 80 -8.53 7.19 -2.73
C LEU A 80 -7.31 6.47 -2.18
N TYR A 81 -7.57 5.49 -1.33
CA TYR A 81 -6.59 4.62 -0.71
C TYR A 81 -6.94 3.16 -0.99
N LEU A 82 -5.92 2.37 -1.33
CA LEU A 82 -5.99 0.92 -1.43
C LEU A 82 -4.78 0.32 -0.73
N ARG A 83 -5.02 -0.61 0.18
CA ARG A 83 -4.01 -1.51 0.71
C ARG A 83 -4.43 -2.93 0.37
N THR A 84 -3.53 -3.69 -0.21
CA THR A 84 -3.78 -5.10 -0.54
C THR A 84 -2.48 -5.87 -0.62
N CYS A 85 -2.57 -7.17 -0.84
CA CYS A 85 -1.43 -8.00 -1.20
C CYS A 85 -1.58 -8.50 -2.64
N ILE A 86 -0.45 -8.70 -3.31
CA ILE A 86 -0.38 -9.21 -4.67
C ILE A 86 0.75 -10.24 -4.82
N THR A 87 0.66 -11.03 -5.87
CA THR A 87 1.60 -12.11 -6.20
C THR A 87 2.73 -11.65 -7.12
N GLU A 88 2.48 -10.67 -7.99
CA GLU A 88 3.40 -10.20 -9.02
C GLU A 88 3.96 -8.81 -8.69
N ASN A 89 5.19 -8.53 -9.11
CA ASN A 89 5.77 -7.20 -8.95
C ASN A 89 5.27 -6.26 -10.07
N ILE A 90 4.27 -5.45 -9.75
CA ILE A 90 3.70 -4.43 -10.65
C ILE A 90 4.66 -3.27 -10.97
N MET A 91 5.77 -3.18 -10.24
CA MET A 91 6.83 -2.20 -10.41
C MET A 91 8.09 -2.81 -11.02
N SER A 92 8.03 -4.02 -11.58
CA SER A 92 9.21 -4.73 -12.13
C SER A 92 9.97 -3.98 -13.23
N SER A 93 9.34 -3.01 -13.89
CA SER A 93 10.00 -2.12 -14.86
C SER A 93 10.85 -1.03 -14.21
N THR A 94 10.76 -0.85 -12.90
CA THR A 94 11.55 0.11 -12.12
C THR A 94 12.29 -0.61 -10.99
N ARG A 95 13.46 -0.11 -10.59
CA ARG A 95 14.18 -0.60 -9.39
C ARG A 95 13.63 0.03 -8.09
N ALA A 96 12.52 0.76 -8.19
CA ALA A 96 11.96 1.52 -7.09
C ALA A 96 10.90 0.69 -6.35
N SER A 97 10.89 0.81 -5.02
CA SER A 97 9.84 0.29 -4.15
C SER A 97 8.62 1.21 -4.09
N ASP A 98 8.72 2.40 -4.67
CA ASP A 98 7.66 3.37 -4.80
C ASP A 98 7.69 4.11 -6.15
N SER A 99 6.53 4.57 -6.60
CA SER A 99 6.39 5.32 -7.84
C SER A 99 5.26 6.30 -7.69
N THR A 100 5.57 7.57 -7.95
CA THR A 100 4.59 8.66 -7.94
C THR A 100 4.31 9.09 -9.35
N GLY A 101 3.03 9.28 -9.68
CA GLY A 101 2.64 9.73 -11.01
C GLY A 101 1.16 9.57 -11.28
N ASN A 102 0.82 9.60 -12.56
CA ASN A 102 -0.53 9.41 -13.04
C ASN A 102 -0.74 7.96 -13.46
N PHE A 103 -1.74 7.30 -12.90
CA PHE A 103 -2.08 5.93 -13.25
C PHE A 103 -3.59 5.75 -13.36
N ARG A 104 -3.99 4.68 -14.05
CA ARG A 104 -5.39 4.37 -14.32
C ARG A 104 -5.74 3.03 -13.68
N LEU A 105 -6.67 3.07 -12.73
CA LEU A 105 -7.27 1.90 -12.12
C LEU A 105 -8.47 1.49 -12.96
N LYS A 106 -8.60 0.19 -13.25
CA LYS A 106 -9.73 -0.39 -13.97
C LYS A 106 -10.47 -1.34 -13.03
N ASN A 107 -11.80 -1.32 -13.09
CA ASN A 107 -12.68 -2.20 -12.30
C ASN A 107 -12.26 -2.23 -10.83
N PHE A 108 -12.10 -1.04 -10.27
CA PHE A 108 -11.67 -0.86 -8.89
C PHE A 108 -12.90 -0.85 -7.99
N ALA A 109 -12.92 -1.67 -6.93
CA ALA A 109 -14.11 -1.86 -6.08
C ALA A 109 -15.35 -2.26 -6.92
N ASP A 110 -16.51 -1.72 -6.57
CA ASP A 110 -17.77 -1.87 -7.32
C ASP A 110 -17.90 -0.90 -8.50
N ILE A 111 -16.85 -0.13 -8.78
CA ILE A 111 -16.85 0.90 -9.82
C ILE A 111 -16.52 0.24 -11.17
N THR A 112 -17.57 -0.04 -11.94
CA THR A 112 -17.44 -0.53 -13.32
C THR A 112 -16.91 0.58 -14.22
N GLY A 113 -15.71 0.38 -14.77
CA GLY A 113 -15.05 1.36 -15.62
C GLY A 113 -13.64 1.66 -15.12
N SER A 114 -13.27 2.94 -15.13
CA SER A 114 -11.90 3.33 -14.88
C SER A 114 -11.78 4.68 -14.20
N ILE A 115 -10.79 4.78 -13.31
CA ILE A 115 -10.47 5.98 -12.57
C ILE A 115 -9.03 6.34 -12.93
N LYS A 116 -8.80 7.58 -13.36
CA LYS A 116 -7.45 8.15 -13.45
C LYS A 116 -7.14 8.83 -12.14
N MET A 117 -5.97 8.53 -11.61
CA MET A 117 -5.50 9.06 -10.35
C MET A 117 -4.11 9.63 -10.51
N GLN A 118 -3.82 10.66 -9.71
CA GLN A 118 -2.48 11.13 -9.43
C GLN A 118 -2.14 10.73 -8.00
N GLY A 119 -1.03 10.01 -7.81
CA GLY A 119 -0.68 9.53 -6.49
C GLY A 119 0.59 8.69 -6.49
N THR A 120 0.73 7.89 -5.43
CA THR A 120 1.89 7.03 -5.19
C THR A 120 1.43 5.59 -5.05
N ILE A 121 2.17 4.68 -5.69
CA ILE A 121 2.11 3.24 -5.48
C ILE A 121 3.37 2.84 -4.72
N THR A 122 3.22 2.10 -3.63
CA THR A 122 4.34 1.56 -2.83
C THR A 122 4.21 0.04 -2.76
N LEU A 123 5.33 -0.64 -2.95
CA LEU A 123 5.48 -2.08 -2.90
C LEU A 123 6.52 -2.48 -1.85
N CYS A 124 6.21 -3.51 -1.06
CA CYS A 124 7.13 -4.00 -0.03
C CYS A 124 6.89 -5.49 0.24
N THR A 125 7.86 -6.16 0.88
CA THR A 125 7.91 -7.63 1.02
C THR A 125 8.00 -8.10 2.46
N THR A 126 7.77 -7.23 3.43
CA THR A 126 7.80 -7.56 4.87
C THR A 126 6.41 -7.46 5.46
N ASP A 127 6.15 -8.20 6.54
CA ASP A 127 4.83 -8.23 7.17
C ASP A 127 4.38 -6.83 7.60
N GLY A 128 3.14 -6.46 7.23
CA GLY A 128 2.51 -5.19 7.60
C GLY A 128 3.16 -3.93 7.02
N CYS A 129 4.10 -4.06 6.09
CA CYS A 129 4.88 -2.92 5.57
C CYS A 129 4.06 -1.88 4.80
N ASN A 130 2.85 -2.23 4.36
CA ASN A 130 1.92 -1.33 3.69
C ASN A 130 1.01 -0.55 4.67
N HIS A 131 1.35 -0.55 5.97
CA HIS A 131 0.78 0.36 6.97
C HIS A 131 1.11 1.84 6.65
N ALA A 132 0.61 2.80 7.43
CA ALA A 132 1.20 4.13 7.36
C ALA A 132 2.62 4.12 7.90
N ASN A 133 3.54 4.62 7.08
CA ASN A 133 4.84 5.03 7.55
C ASN A 133 4.69 6.35 8.31
N PHE A 134 4.96 6.33 9.60
CA PHE A 134 5.37 7.55 10.27
C PHE A 134 6.71 7.95 9.62
N GLN A 135 6.82 9.15 9.06
CA GLN A 135 8.13 9.72 8.83
C GLN A 135 8.72 10.00 10.20
N THR A 136 9.48 9.06 10.74
CA THR A 136 10.39 9.34 11.85
C THR A 136 11.44 10.29 11.31
N THR A 137 11.23 11.59 11.50
CA THR A 137 12.30 12.57 11.36
C THR A 137 13.45 12.11 12.28
N HIS A 138 14.64 11.91 11.71
CA HIS A 138 15.83 11.49 12.43
C HIS A 138 16.30 12.60 13.38
N ILE A 139 15.56 12.90 14.45
CA ILE A 139 15.93 13.88 15.46
C ILE A 139 17.16 13.38 16.25
N TRP A 140 17.31 12.06 16.36
CA TRP A 140 18.40 11.41 17.10
C TRP A 140 19.80 11.65 16.51
N THR A 141 19.94 11.86 15.20
CA THR A 141 21.25 12.16 14.59
C THR A 141 21.71 13.59 14.88
N ILE A 142 20.78 14.52 15.09
CA ILE A 142 21.08 15.91 15.43
C ILE A 142 21.53 16.03 16.91
N LEU A 143 20.93 15.26 17.82
CA LEU A 143 21.32 15.28 19.23
C LEU A 143 22.71 14.65 19.47
N CYS A 144 23.07 13.59 18.73
CA CYS A 144 24.41 13.00 18.81
C CYS A 144 25.50 13.95 18.30
N SER A 145 25.27 14.69 17.21
CA SER A 145 26.27 15.66 16.70
C SER A 145 26.45 16.86 17.63
N PHE A 146 25.40 17.30 18.32
CA PHE A 146 25.51 18.34 19.36
C PHE A 146 26.29 17.87 20.60
N PHE A 147 26.09 16.62 21.05
CA PHE A 147 26.86 16.09 22.17
C PHE A 147 28.36 15.97 21.85
N PHE A 148 28.72 15.53 20.64
CA PHE A 148 30.12 15.49 20.21
C PHE A 148 30.76 16.89 20.15
N LEU A 149 30.02 17.93 19.79
CA LEU A 149 30.51 19.32 19.77
C LEU A 149 30.69 19.93 21.18
N ILE A 150 29.88 19.49 22.16
CA ILE A 150 30.00 19.95 23.55
C ILE A 150 31.16 19.25 24.27
N THR A 151 31.46 17.99 23.94
CA THR A 151 32.56 17.23 24.57
C THR A 151 33.96 17.56 24.06
N TYR A 152 34.07 18.25 22.92
CA TYR A 152 35.34 18.62 22.28
C TYR A 152 35.72 20.10 22.45
N LYS A 153 35.18 20.76 23.48
CA LYS A 153 35.54 22.13 23.85
C LYS A 153 36.16 22.19 25.24
#